data_AF-A0A8T3DC19-F1
#
_entry.id   AF-A0A8T3DC19-F1
#
_cell.length_a   1.000
_cell.length_b   1.000
_cell.length_c   1.000
_cell.angle_alpha   90.00
_cell.angle_beta   90.00
_cell.angle_gamma   90.00
#
_symmetry.space_group_name_H-M   'P 1'
#
loop_
_entity.id
_entity.type
_entity.pdbx_description
1 polymer ?
#
loop_
_entity_poly.entity_id
_entity_poly.type
_entity_poly.pdbx_seq_one_letter_code
_entity_poly.pdbx_strand_id
1 'polypeptide(L)'
;MIWAECKEIWSQGPREYLLEPWNLLDFGMLAIFVASFISRFMAFWHAYLAQSYVDKHYTDLTNITLPFDIEYYRLARINWSPSDPQLISEGLYAIAVVLSFSRIAYILPANESFGPLQISLGRTVKDIFKFMVIFIMVFLAFMIGMFNLYSYYRGAKQNNAFTTVEESFKTLFWAIFGLSEVKSVIINNGHKFIENIGYVLYGVYNVTVVIVLLNMLIAMINSSFQEIEDDADVEWKFARAKLWFSYFEEGRTLPVPFNLIPSPKSIVSMVLGLRDRVLLAVNGCRRDVRGDTELNELGQSKNSSARSSPYPSRYQKIMKRLIKRYILKAQTDKESDEVNEGELKEIKQDISSLRYELLEEKSHNMEELAELIRRLGEKVSAVPKHQ
;
A
#
# COMPACT_ATOMS: atom_id res chain seq x y z
N MET A 1 7.06 -3.02 -21.13
CA MET A 1 6.40 -2.93 -19.81
C MET A 1 5.05 -3.61 -19.83
N ILE A 2 4.14 -3.26 -20.74
CA ILE A 2 2.81 -3.90 -20.88
C ILE A 2 2.88 -5.44 -20.85
N TRP A 3 3.78 -6.04 -21.63
CA TRP A 3 3.95 -7.50 -21.64
C TRP A 3 4.39 -8.09 -20.29
N ALA A 4 5.17 -7.35 -19.50
CA ALA A 4 5.58 -7.78 -18.17
C ALA A 4 4.39 -7.74 -17.20
N GLU A 5 3.58 -6.68 -17.24
CA GLU A 5 2.35 -6.57 -16.44
C GLU A 5 1.33 -7.65 -16.82
N CYS A 6 1.16 -7.95 -18.11
CA CYS A 6 0.26 -9.04 -18.53
C CYS A 6 0.70 -10.39 -17.97
N LYS A 7 2.02 -10.66 -17.93
CA LYS A 7 2.55 -11.88 -17.29
C LYS A 7 2.30 -11.87 -15.78
N GLU A 8 2.46 -10.73 -15.12
CA GLU A 8 2.22 -10.57 -13.68
C GLU A 8 0.75 -10.83 -13.31
N ILE A 9 -0.17 -10.21 -14.04
CA ILE A 9 -1.62 -10.40 -13.87
C ILE A 9 -1.99 -11.87 -14.11
N TRP A 10 -1.34 -12.52 -15.09
CA TRP A 10 -1.57 -13.94 -15.37
C TRP A 10 -1.07 -14.86 -14.25
N SER A 11 0.08 -14.55 -13.63
CA SER A 11 0.66 -15.38 -12.57
C SER A 11 -0.02 -15.18 -11.21
N GLN A 12 -0.34 -13.94 -10.83
CA GLN A 12 -0.94 -13.61 -9.53
C GLN A 12 -2.47 -13.71 -9.56
N GLY A 13 -3.08 -13.54 -10.73
CA GLY A 13 -4.52 -13.38 -10.86
C GLY A 13 -5.00 -11.96 -10.53
N PRO A 14 -6.21 -11.58 -10.98
CA PRO A 14 -6.68 -10.19 -10.95
C PRO A 14 -6.99 -9.68 -9.55
N ARG A 15 -7.33 -10.55 -8.59
CA ARG A 15 -7.69 -10.12 -7.22
C ARG A 15 -6.47 -9.65 -6.44
N GLU A 16 -5.39 -10.43 -6.44
CA GLU A 16 -4.15 -10.08 -5.76
C GLU A 16 -3.46 -8.88 -6.42
N TYR A 17 -3.51 -8.79 -7.75
CA TYR A 17 -2.96 -7.65 -8.48
C TYR A 17 -3.60 -6.31 -8.08
N LEU A 18 -4.94 -6.26 -7.95
CA LEU A 18 -5.66 -5.03 -7.61
C LEU A 18 -5.56 -4.62 -6.14
N LEU A 19 -5.10 -5.50 -5.24
CA LEU A 19 -4.89 -5.16 -3.83
C LEU A 19 -3.66 -4.27 -3.61
N GLU A 20 -2.68 -4.33 -4.52
CA GLU A 20 -1.47 -3.54 -4.43
C GLU A 20 -1.66 -2.19 -5.18
N PRO A 21 -1.73 -1.04 -4.48
CA PRO A 21 -2.05 0.25 -5.10
C PRO A 21 -1.00 0.70 -6.11
N TRP A 22 0.23 0.26 -5.90
CA TRP A 22 1.35 0.44 -6.81
C TRP A 22 1.07 -0.20 -8.17
N ASN A 23 0.61 -1.46 -8.21
CA ASN A 23 0.27 -2.16 -9.45
C ASN A 23 -0.84 -1.45 -10.23
N LEU A 24 -1.81 -0.87 -9.51
CA LEU A 24 -2.85 -0.04 -10.13
C LEU A 24 -2.28 1.24 -10.78
N LEU A 25 -1.32 1.90 -10.12
CA LEU A 25 -0.62 3.06 -10.67
C LEU A 25 0.15 2.69 -11.95
N ASP A 26 0.88 1.57 -11.93
CA ASP A 26 1.62 1.08 -13.09
C ASP A 26 0.71 0.71 -14.26
N PHE A 27 -0.40 0.02 -13.99
CA PHE A 27 -1.43 -0.26 -14.99
C PHE A 27 -2.01 1.04 -15.59
N GLY A 28 -2.37 2.01 -14.75
CA GLY A 28 -2.91 3.31 -15.19
C GLY A 28 -1.91 4.10 -16.03
N MET A 29 -0.65 4.16 -15.61
CA MET A 29 0.43 4.81 -16.36
C MET A 29 0.61 4.20 -17.76
N LEU A 30 0.63 2.86 -17.85
CA LEU A 30 0.74 2.18 -19.14
C LEU A 30 -0.50 2.38 -20.02
N ALA A 31 -1.69 2.39 -19.43
CA ALA A 31 -2.93 2.68 -20.16
C ALA A 31 -2.91 4.10 -20.77
N ILE A 32 -2.42 5.10 -20.02
CA ILE A 32 -2.28 6.48 -20.52
C ILE A 32 -1.22 6.56 -21.64
N PHE A 33 -0.09 5.86 -21.52
CA PHE A 33 0.88 5.77 -22.62
C PHE A 33 0.26 5.18 -23.88
N VAL A 34 -0.47 4.07 -23.77
CA VAL A 34 -1.15 3.44 -24.91
C VAL A 34 -2.19 4.39 -25.53
N ALA A 35 -3.02 5.05 -24.72
CA ALA A 35 -4.00 6.01 -25.20
C ALA A 35 -3.34 7.20 -25.92
N SER A 36 -2.21 7.69 -25.42
CA SER A 36 -1.43 8.75 -26.06
C SER A 36 -0.87 8.31 -27.42
N PHE A 37 -0.29 7.11 -27.52
CA PHE A 37 0.23 6.57 -28.78
C PHE A 37 -0.87 6.25 -29.79
N ILE A 38 -2.02 5.73 -29.36
CA ILE A 38 -3.18 5.52 -30.23
C ILE A 38 -3.66 6.86 -30.80
N SER A 39 -3.81 7.89 -29.96
CA SER A 39 -4.23 9.23 -30.42
C SER A 39 -3.24 9.83 -31.42
N ARG A 40 -1.93 9.65 -31.18
CA ARG A 40 -0.87 10.07 -32.11
C ARG A 40 -0.91 9.31 -33.43
N PHE A 41 -1.15 7.99 -33.37
CA PHE A 41 -1.28 7.16 -34.55
C PHE A 41 -2.50 7.57 -35.39
N MET A 42 -3.64 7.87 -34.75
CA MET A 42 -4.82 8.38 -35.44
C MET A 42 -4.57 9.73 -36.11
N ALA A 43 -3.88 10.65 -35.43
CA ALA A 43 -3.47 11.93 -36.01
C ALA A 43 -2.56 11.73 -37.25
N PHE A 44 -1.55 10.85 -37.13
CA PHE A 44 -0.67 10.50 -38.24
C PHE A 44 -1.44 9.84 -39.40
N TRP A 45 -2.36 8.93 -39.11
CA TRP A 45 -3.16 8.24 -40.11
C TRP A 45 -4.03 9.21 -40.91
N HIS A 46 -4.71 10.15 -40.24
CA HIS A 46 -5.51 11.16 -40.93
C HIS A 46 -4.65 12.12 -41.75
N ALA A 47 -3.49 12.55 -41.23
CA ALA A 47 -2.56 13.38 -42.00
C ALA A 47 -2.01 12.63 -43.23
N TYR A 48 -1.74 11.32 -43.10
CA TYR A 48 -1.31 10.48 -44.22
C TYR A 48 -2.40 10.34 -45.29
N LEU A 49 -3.67 10.15 -44.89
CA LEU A 49 -4.80 10.11 -45.83
C LEU A 49 -4.97 11.45 -46.56
N ALA A 50 -4.83 12.58 -45.85
CA ALA A 50 -4.88 13.91 -46.43
C ALA A 50 -3.75 14.12 -47.46
N GLN A 51 -2.52 13.73 -47.12
CA GLN A 51 -1.38 13.81 -48.03
C GLN A 51 -1.59 12.93 -49.27
N SER A 52 -2.01 11.67 -49.09
CA SER A 52 -2.24 10.74 -50.21
C SER A 52 -3.35 11.22 -51.16
N TYR A 53 -4.35 11.93 -50.65
CA TYR A 53 -5.37 12.56 -51.48
C TYR A 53 -4.77 13.68 -52.35
N VAL A 54 -3.95 14.55 -51.75
CA VAL A 54 -3.31 15.65 -52.46
C VAL A 54 -2.40 15.14 -53.56
N ASP A 55 -1.54 14.17 -53.25
CA ASP A 55 -0.59 13.59 -54.22
C ASP A 55 -1.30 12.93 -55.43
N LYS A 56 -2.53 12.44 -55.24
CA LYS A 56 -3.33 11.82 -56.31
C LYS A 56 -4.05 12.84 -57.19
N HIS A 57 -4.46 13.97 -56.62
CA HIS A 57 -5.31 14.95 -57.29
C HIS A 57 -4.54 16.16 -57.83
N TYR A 58 -3.35 16.45 -57.31
CA TYR A 58 -2.59 17.65 -57.64
C TYR A 58 -1.10 17.32 -57.80
N THR A 59 -0.50 17.80 -58.89
CA THR A 59 0.95 17.67 -59.16
C THR A 59 1.76 18.87 -58.69
N ASP A 60 1.15 20.06 -58.67
CA ASP A 60 1.75 21.31 -58.19
C ASP A 60 0.89 21.93 -57.09
N LEU A 61 1.51 22.29 -55.96
CA LEU A 61 0.83 22.75 -54.74
C LEU A 61 0.67 24.28 -54.66
N THR A 62 0.94 25.00 -55.75
CA THR A 62 0.89 26.46 -55.79
C THR A 62 -0.48 26.96 -56.24
N ASN A 63 -1.16 27.71 -55.35
CA ASN A 63 -2.44 28.40 -55.60
C ASN A 63 -3.64 27.49 -55.95
N ILE A 64 -3.88 26.45 -55.15
CA ILE A 64 -5.09 25.62 -55.24
C ILE A 64 -5.94 25.81 -53.98
N THR A 65 -7.25 25.98 -54.16
CA THR A 65 -8.23 25.93 -53.06
C THR A 65 -8.55 24.48 -52.75
N LEU A 66 -8.03 23.95 -51.64
CA LEU A 66 -8.32 22.60 -51.19
C LEU A 66 -9.69 22.53 -50.50
N PRO A 67 -10.32 21.35 -50.44
CA PRO A 67 -11.45 21.11 -49.55
C PRO A 67 -11.07 21.41 -48.08
N PHE A 68 -12.01 21.96 -47.32
CA PHE A 68 -11.81 22.38 -45.92
C PHE A 68 -11.22 21.27 -45.04
N ASP A 69 -11.67 20.02 -45.23
CA ASP A 69 -11.20 18.85 -44.46
C ASP A 69 -9.70 18.55 -44.66
N ILE A 70 -9.14 18.93 -45.81
CA ILE A 70 -7.74 18.69 -46.17
C ILE A 70 -6.89 19.92 -45.85
N GLU A 71 -7.47 21.11 -46.06
CA GLU A 71 -6.83 22.37 -45.67
C GLU A 71 -6.54 22.44 -44.17
N TYR A 72 -7.37 21.81 -43.34
CA TYR A 72 -7.15 21.69 -41.90
C TYR A 72 -5.72 21.21 -41.54
N TYR A 73 -5.19 20.21 -42.25
CA TYR A 73 -3.86 19.65 -41.99
C TYR A 73 -2.70 20.56 -42.42
N ARG A 74 -2.98 21.66 -43.11
CA ARG A 74 -2.01 22.73 -43.43
C ARG A 74 -1.95 23.81 -42.35
N LEU A 75 -2.96 23.89 -41.47
CA LEU A 75 -3.09 24.98 -40.51
C LEU A 75 -2.02 24.93 -39.43
N ALA A 76 -1.64 26.13 -38.94
CA ALA A 76 -0.81 26.27 -37.76
C ALA A 76 -1.59 25.94 -36.48
N ARG A 77 -0.87 25.55 -35.41
CA ARG A 77 -1.42 25.10 -34.11
C ARG A 77 -2.48 26.00 -33.50
N ILE A 78 -2.40 27.32 -33.72
CA ILE A 78 -3.36 28.31 -33.20
C ILE A 78 -4.78 28.08 -33.74
N ASN A 79 -4.89 27.55 -34.95
CA ASN A 79 -6.15 27.34 -35.66
C ASN A 79 -6.62 25.88 -35.61
N TRP A 80 -5.94 25.02 -34.84
CA TRP A 80 -6.38 23.64 -34.65
C TRP A 80 -7.65 23.57 -33.82
N SER A 81 -8.45 22.52 -34.05
CA SER A 81 -9.61 22.27 -33.22
C SER A 81 -9.17 22.00 -31.77
N PRO A 82 -9.88 22.53 -30.75
CA PRO A 82 -9.54 22.28 -29.34
C PRO A 82 -9.53 20.79 -28.96
N SER A 83 -10.26 19.95 -29.70
CA SER A 83 -10.33 18.50 -29.50
C SER A 83 -9.46 17.69 -30.46
N ASP A 84 -8.43 18.30 -31.05
CA ASP A 84 -7.56 17.63 -32.00
C ASP A 84 -6.80 16.44 -31.34
N PRO A 85 -6.76 15.24 -31.98
CA PRO A 85 -6.10 14.07 -31.42
C PRO A 85 -4.61 14.27 -31.09
N GLN A 86 -3.91 15.16 -31.80
CA GLN A 86 -2.51 15.49 -31.52
C GLN A 86 -2.38 16.23 -30.18
N LEU A 87 -3.29 17.17 -29.87
CA LEU A 87 -3.29 17.90 -28.60
C LEU A 87 -3.60 16.97 -27.42
N ILE A 88 -4.56 16.06 -27.61
CA ILE A 88 -4.91 15.04 -26.62
C ILE A 88 -3.72 14.09 -26.37
N SER A 89 -3.04 13.65 -27.43
CA SER A 89 -1.84 12.83 -27.33
C SER A 89 -0.74 13.51 -26.51
N GLU A 90 -0.44 14.79 -26.79
CA GLU A 90 0.58 15.56 -26.08
C GLU A 90 0.22 15.73 -24.59
N GLY A 91 -1.04 16.04 -24.28
CA GLY A 91 -1.52 16.16 -22.90
C GLY A 91 -1.41 14.85 -22.11
N LEU A 92 -1.92 13.75 -22.67
CA LEU A 92 -1.83 12.42 -22.05
C LEU A 92 -0.36 11.96 -21.92
N TYR A 93 0.49 12.26 -22.91
CA TYR A 93 1.91 11.92 -22.87
C TYR A 93 2.61 12.65 -21.72
N ALA A 94 2.33 13.95 -21.53
CA ALA A 94 2.90 14.72 -20.43
C ALA A 94 2.53 14.13 -19.05
N ILE A 95 1.26 13.76 -18.87
CA ILE A 95 0.78 13.09 -17.64
C ILE A 95 1.50 11.74 -17.46
N ALA A 96 1.60 10.94 -18.52
CA ALA A 96 2.26 9.63 -18.47
C ALA A 96 3.74 9.74 -18.09
N VAL A 97 4.45 10.77 -18.59
CA VAL A 97 5.84 11.03 -18.22
C VAL A 97 5.97 11.32 -16.72
N VAL A 98 5.12 12.17 -16.15
CA VAL A 98 5.14 12.45 -14.69
C VAL A 98 4.88 11.17 -13.88
N LEU A 99 3.87 10.38 -14.25
CA LEU A 99 3.59 9.10 -13.61
C LEU A 99 4.74 8.11 -13.76
N SER A 100 5.47 8.12 -14.88
CA SER A 100 6.61 7.23 -15.09
C SER A 100 7.77 7.50 -14.12
N PHE A 101 8.01 8.78 -13.76
CA PHE A 101 9.01 9.14 -12.74
C PHE A 101 8.61 8.70 -11.34
N SER A 102 7.30 8.64 -11.04
CA SER A 102 6.81 8.14 -9.75
C SER A 102 7.20 6.68 -9.49
N ARG A 103 7.49 5.89 -10.54
CA ARG A 103 7.96 4.51 -10.41
C ARG A 103 9.31 4.38 -9.71
N ILE A 104 10.10 5.46 -9.61
CA ILE A 104 11.37 5.40 -8.90
C ILE A 104 11.17 4.99 -7.43
N ALA A 105 9.97 5.26 -6.89
CA ALA A 105 9.54 4.81 -5.58
C ALA A 105 9.59 3.28 -5.41
N TYR A 106 9.45 2.46 -6.46
CA TYR A 106 9.58 1.01 -6.31
C TYR A 106 10.98 0.54 -5.91
N ILE A 107 12.00 1.32 -6.28
CA ILE A 107 13.41 0.95 -6.09
C ILE A 107 13.97 1.58 -4.81
N LEU A 108 13.41 2.69 -4.35
CA LEU A 108 13.79 3.39 -3.12
C LEU A 108 13.89 2.49 -1.86
N PRO A 109 13.05 1.44 -1.64
CA PRO A 109 13.16 0.57 -0.48
C PRO A 109 14.42 -0.30 -0.47
N ALA A 110 15.12 -0.42 -1.61
CA ALA A 110 16.37 -1.15 -1.68
C ALA A 110 17.50 -0.45 -0.90
N ASN A 111 17.43 0.88 -0.73
CA ASN A 111 18.41 1.63 0.03
C ASN A 111 18.05 1.66 1.53
N GLU A 112 19.06 1.57 2.38
CA GLU A 112 18.91 1.62 3.84
C GLU A 112 18.45 2.99 4.33
N SER A 113 18.98 4.08 3.76
CA SER A 113 18.61 5.43 4.20
C SER A 113 17.22 5.88 3.72
N PHE A 114 16.76 5.42 2.54
CA PHE A 114 15.50 5.86 1.94
C PHE A 114 14.33 4.91 2.19
N GLY A 115 14.60 3.65 2.52
CA GLY A 115 13.55 2.65 2.69
C GLY A 115 12.60 2.93 3.84
N PRO A 116 13.08 3.07 5.09
CA PRO A 116 12.21 3.39 6.23
C PRO A 116 11.40 4.67 6.01
N LEU A 117 12.03 5.72 5.46
CA LEU A 117 11.38 6.99 5.13
C LEU A 117 10.23 6.83 4.14
N GLN A 118 10.40 6.00 3.11
CA GLN A 118 9.34 5.77 2.14
C GLN A 118 8.19 4.97 2.73
N ILE A 119 8.48 3.95 3.55
CA ILE A 119 7.46 3.11 4.17
C ILE A 119 6.62 3.93 5.16
N SER A 120 7.25 4.80 5.97
CA SER A 120 6.53 5.70 6.86
C SER A 120 5.68 6.71 6.08
N LEU A 121 6.21 7.30 5.00
CA LEU A 121 5.43 8.20 4.12
C LEU A 121 4.21 7.49 3.51
N GLY A 122 4.38 6.24 3.03
CA GLY A 122 3.27 5.48 2.46
C GLY A 122 2.13 5.22 3.46
N ARG A 123 2.45 5.11 4.75
CA ARG A 123 1.46 4.94 5.82
C ARG A 123 0.82 6.25 6.25
N THR A 124 1.59 7.33 6.40
CA THR A 124 1.02 8.64 6.73
C THR A 124 0.05 9.10 5.64
N VAL A 125 0.30 8.79 4.37
CA VAL A 125 -0.64 9.04 3.26
C VAL A 125 -2.00 8.34 3.48
N LYS A 126 -2.02 7.11 4.00
CA LYS A 126 -3.28 6.41 4.31
C LYS A 126 -4.08 7.11 5.41
N ASP A 127 -3.40 7.68 6.40
CA ASP A 127 -4.05 8.45 7.45
C ASP A 127 -4.52 9.82 6.95
N ILE A 128 -3.75 10.47 6.07
CA ILE A 128 -4.17 11.71 5.37
C ILE A 128 -5.49 11.49 4.63
N PHE A 129 -5.67 10.35 3.96
CA PHE A 129 -6.94 10.05 3.26
C PHE A 129 -8.16 10.05 4.18
N LYS A 130 -8.04 9.58 5.42
CA LYS A 130 -9.14 9.63 6.41
C LYS A 130 -9.51 11.08 6.73
N PHE A 131 -8.51 11.94 6.93
CA PHE A 131 -8.71 13.36 7.19
C PHE A 131 -9.26 14.12 5.97
N MET A 132 -8.83 13.75 4.77
CA MET A 132 -9.30 14.36 3.51
C MET A 132 -10.81 14.25 3.32
N VAL A 133 -11.49 13.29 3.94
CA VAL A 133 -12.96 13.19 3.90
C VAL A 133 -13.62 14.42 4.54
N ILE A 134 -13.16 14.82 5.72
CA ILE A 134 -13.67 16.01 6.43
C ILE A 134 -13.35 17.26 5.62
N PHE A 135 -12.14 17.33 5.08
CA PHE A 135 -11.71 18.43 4.23
C PHE A 135 -12.62 18.60 3.00
N ILE A 136 -12.88 17.53 2.26
CA ILE A 136 -13.73 17.55 1.06
C ILE A 136 -15.16 17.96 1.42
N MET A 137 -15.69 17.50 2.55
CA MET A 137 -17.04 17.87 3.01
C MET A 137 -17.15 19.38 3.25
N VAL A 138 -16.18 19.97 3.98
CA VAL A 138 -16.14 21.42 4.22
C VAL A 138 -15.94 22.18 2.92
N PHE A 139 -15.00 21.74 2.08
CA PHE A 139 -14.71 22.35 0.79
C PHE A 139 -15.95 22.41 -0.11
N LEU A 140 -16.69 21.30 -0.25
CA LEU A 140 -17.90 21.24 -1.07
C LEU A 140 -19.03 22.13 -0.51
N ALA A 141 -19.19 22.19 0.82
CA ALA A 141 -20.19 23.05 1.45
C ALA A 141 -19.96 24.53 1.11
N PHE A 142 -18.72 25.01 1.22
CA PHE A 142 -18.37 26.38 0.84
C PHE A 142 -18.42 26.61 -0.68
N MET A 143 -18.02 25.62 -1.49
CA MET A 143 -18.09 25.71 -2.95
C MET A 143 -19.52 25.92 -3.43
N ILE A 144 -20.46 25.10 -2.96
CA ILE A 144 -21.87 25.21 -3.33
C ILE A 144 -22.46 26.52 -2.78
N GLY A 145 -22.10 26.91 -1.55
CA GLY A 145 -22.53 28.19 -0.96
C GLY A 145 -22.09 29.41 -1.78
N MET A 146 -20.83 29.45 -2.19
CA MET A 146 -20.29 30.53 -3.03
C MET A 146 -20.86 30.51 -4.45
N PHE A 147 -21.02 29.33 -5.05
CA PHE A 147 -21.65 29.17 -6.35
C PHE A 147 -23.09 29.71 -6.34
N ASN A 148 -23.90 29.30 -5.37
CA ASN A 148 -25.29 29.77 -5.27
C ASN A 148 -25.39 31.29 -5.03
N LEU A 149 -24.44 31.88 -4.32
CA LEU A 149 -24.39 33.32 -4.08
C LEU A 149 -24.08 34.11 -5.37
N TYR A 150 -23.18 33.60 -6.21
CA TYR A 150 -22.64 34.32 -7.37
C TYR A 150 -23.17 33.86 -8.73
N SER A 151 -23.95 32.78 -8.81
CA SER A 151 -24.46 32.19 -10.05
C SER A 151 -25.19 33.22 -10.94
N TYR A 152 -26.01 34.09 -10.33
CA TYR A 152 -26.80 35.11 -11.05
C TYR A 152 -25.98 36.34 -11.49
N TYR A 153 -24.74 36.47 -11.04
CA TYR A 153 -23.89 37.64 -11.33
C TYR A 153 -22.92 37.41 -12.50
N ARG A 154 -23.25 36.48 -13.39
CA ARG A 154 -22.47 36.20 -14.59
C ARG A 154 -22.44 37.43 -15.51
N GLY A 155 -21.24 37.93 -15.82
CA GLY A 155 -21.04 39.16 -16.61
C GLY A 155 -21.09 40.48 -15.83
N ALA A 156 -21.49 40.44 -14.56
CA ALA A 156 -21.49 41.60 -13.64
C ALA A 156 -20.26 41.67 -12.74
N LYS A 157 -19.36 40.70 -12.84
CA LYS A 157 -18.10 40.62 -12.10
C LYS A 157 -16.92 40.86 -13.03
N GLN A 158 -15.83 41.39 -12.47
CA GLN A 158 -14.57 41.58 -13.20
C GLN A 158 -13.92 40.24 -13.57
N ASN A 159 -14.08 39.22 -12.72
CA ASN A 159 -13.55 37.87 -12.90
C ASN A 159 -14.69 36.84 -12.94
N ASN A 160 -14.52 35.75 -13.69
CA ASN A 160 -15.51 34.67 -13.79
C ASN A 160 -15.60 33.76 -12.55
N ALA A 161 -14.88 34.11 -11.48
CA ALA A 161 -14.84 33.41 -10.21
C ALA A 161 -16.25 33.24 -9.61
N PHE A 162 -16.52 32.02 -9.16
CA PHE A 162 -17.78 31.61 -8.49
C PHE A 162 -19.05 31.59 -9.36
N THR A 163 -18.93 31.86 -10.67
CA THR A 163 -20.11 31.91 -11.57
C THR A 163 -20.56 30.53 -12.05
N THR A 164 -19.63 29.60 -12.20
CA THR A 164 -19.88 28.19 -12.53
C THR A 164 -19.31 27.30 -11.43
N VAL A 165 -19.78 26.06 -11.34
CA VAL A 165 -19.26 25.08 -10.37
C VAL A 165 -17.75 24.84 -10.58
N GLU A 166 -17.33 24.74 -11.84
CA GLU A 166 -15.91 24.54 -12.20
C GLU A 166 -15.03 25.73 -11.78
N GLU A 167 -15.45 26.96 -12.09
CA GLU A 167 -14.68 28.14 -11.70
C GLU A 167 -14.70 28.37 -10.19
N SER A 168 -15.80 28.01 -9.50
CA SER A 168 -15.87 28.01 -8.03
C SER A 168 -14.90 27.02 -7.41
N PHE A 169 -14.77 25.82 -8.00
CA PHE A 169 -13.80 24.82 -7.59
C PHE A 169 -12.37 25.35 -7.76
N LYS A 170 -12.03 25.90 -8.94
CA LYS A 170 -10.69 26.45 -9.21
C LYS A 170 -10.31 27.54 -8.22
N THR A 171 -11.20 28.51 -7.98
CA THR A 171 -10.88 29.65 -7.10
C THR A 171 -10.71 29.22 -5.65
N LEU A 172 -11.58 28.36 -5.11
CA LEU A 172 -11.42 27.85 -3.74
C LEU A 172 -10.22 26.93 -3.60
N PHE A 173 -9.92 26.11 -4.61
CA PHE A 173 -8.74 25.24 -4.61
C PHE A 173 -7.45 26.06 -4.53
N TRP A 174 -7.30 27.06 -5.41
CA TRP A 174 -6.11 27.92 -5.39
C TRP A 174 -6.04 28.83 -4.16
N ALA A 175 -7.17 29.11 -3.50
CA ALA A 175 -7.20 29.85 -2.24
C ALA A 175 -6.50 29.13 -1.09
N ILE A 176 -6.51 27.79 -1.08
CA ILE A 176 -5.81 26.98 -0.06
C ILE A 176 -4.30 27.30 -0.05
N PHE A 177 -3.74 27.56 -1.24
CA PHE A 177 -2.33 27.87 -1.44
C PHE A 177 -2.04 29.39 -1.42
N GLY A 178 -3.04 30.23 -1.14
CA GLY A 178 -2.88 31.69 -1.15
C GLY A 178 -2.73 32.32 -2.53
N LEU A 179 -3.02 31.59 -3.62
CA LEU A 179 -2.89 32.08 -4.99
C LEU A 179 -4.19 32.69 -5.55
N SER A 180 -5.28 32.63 -4.78
CA SER A 180 -6.57 33.21 -5.17
C SER A 180 -6.65 34.69 -4.80
N GLU A 181 -6.99 35.53 -5.76
CA GLU A 181 -7.15 36.97 -5.55
C GLU A 181 -8.41 37.31 -4.76
N VAL A 182 -8.30 38.24 -3.81
CA VAL A 182 -9.45 38.81 -3.06
C VAL A 182 -10.41 39.56 -4.00
N LYS A 183 -9.89 40.09 -5.11
CA LYS A 183 -10.69 40.76 -6.17
C LYS A 183 -11.70 39.84 -6.84
N SER A 184 -11.58 38.51 -6.67
CA SER A 184 -12.54 37.53 -7.17
C SER A 184 -13.94 37.65 -6.55
N VAL A 185 -14.08 38.35 -5.41
CA VAL A 185 -15.35 38.54 -4.67
C VAL A 185 -16.08 39.83 -5.11
N ILE A 186 -15.36 40.80 -5.67
CA ILE A 186 -15.91 42.12 -6.04
C ILE A 186 -16.93 42.00 -7.17
N ILE A 187 -18.03 42.76 -7.07
CA ILE A 187 -19.11 42.85 -8.06
C ILE A 187 -19.24 44.30 -8.54
N ASN A 188 -19.44 44.52 -9.84
CA ASN A 188 -19.52 45.86 -10.43
C ASN A 188 -20.93 46.49 -10.34
N ASN A 189 -21.95 45.77 -9.85
CA ASN A 189 -23.35 46.19 -9.85
C ASN A 189 -23.76 47.05 -8.62
N GLY A 190 -22.84 47.43 -7.75
CA GLY A 190 -23.15 48.21 -6.53
C GLY A 190 -23.93 47.46 -5.44
N HIS A 191 -24.18 46.15 -5.61
CA HIS A 191 -24.86 45.29 -4.64
C HIS A 191 -23.95 44.95 -3.44
N LYS A 192 -23.68 45.95 -2.60
CA LYS A 192 -22.72 45.87 -1.48
C LYS A 192 -23.06 44.79 -0.45
N PHE A 193 -24.34 44.45 -0.27
CA PHE A 193 -24.75 43.38 0.65
C PHE A 193 -24.18 42.02 0.25
N ILE A 194 -24.33 41.64 -1.03
CA ILE A 194 -23.85 40.35 -1.53
C ILE A 194 -22.32 40.31 -1.54
N GLU A 195 -21.68 41.42 -1.89
CA GLU A 195 -20.23 41.55 -1.80
C GLU A 195 -19.73 41.34 -0.35
N ASN A 196 -20.36 41.96 0.63
CA ASN A 196 -20.03 41.77 2.05
C ASN A 196 -20.23 40.32 2.51
N ILE A 197 -21.35 39.68 2.14
CA ILE A 197 -21.60 38.26 2.45
C ILE A 197 -20.54 37.38 1.81
N GLY A 198 -20.13 37.68 0.58
CA GLY A 198 -19.05 36.98 -0.11
C GLY A 198 -17.71 37.13 0.59
N TYR A 199 -17.36 38.33 1.07
CA TYR A 199 -16.13 38.53 1.85
C TYR A 199 -16.15 37.75 3.15
N VAL A 200 -17.30 37.73 3.84
CA VAL A 200 -17.45 36.96 5.09
C VAL A 200 -17.33 35.47 4.82
N LEU A 201 -18.05 34.92 3.84
CA LEU A 201 -17.97 33.49 3.51
C LEU A 201 -16.58 33.07 3.06
N TYR A 202 -15.92 33.87 2.22
CA TYR A 202 -14.57 33.60 1.76
C TYR A 202 -13.53 33.75 2.90
N GLY A 203 -13.72 34.72 3.79
CA GLY A 203 -12.88 34.89 4.98
C GLY A 203 -13.01 33.72 5.95
N VAL A 204 -14.25 33.32 6.28
CA VAL A 204 -14.52 32.15 7.14
C VAL A 204 -13.97 30.88 6.51
N TYR A 205 -14.15 30.68 5.20
CA TYR A 205 -13.55 29.55 4.48
C TYR A 205 -12.02 29.49 4.68
N ASN A 206 -11.31 30.61 4.47
CA ASN A 206 -9.85 30.63 4.64
C ASN A 206 -9.44 30.37 6.10
N VAL A 207 -10.15 30.93 7.08
CA VAL A 207 -9.87 30.65 8.49
C VAL A 207 -10.08 29.16 8.80
N THR A 208 -11.22 28.58 8.39
CA THR A 208 -11.51 27.17 8.67
C THR A 208 -10.56 26.24 7.93
N VAL A 209 -10.33 26.43 6.64
CA VAL A 209 -9.56 25.50 5.81
C VAL A 209 -8.06 25.70 5.98
N VAL A 210 -7.56 26.94 5.91
CA VAL A 210 -6.12 27.22 5.94
C VAL A 210 -5.60 27.30 7.37
N ILE A 211 -6.34 27.86 8.32
CA ILE A 211 -5.83 28.00 9.70
C ILE A 211 -6.17 26.78 10.55
N VAL A 212 -7.40 26.29 10.49
CA VAL A 212 -7.80 25.16 11.36
C VAL A 212 -7.43 23.82 10.73
N LEU A 213 -7.96 23.50 9.54
CA LEU A 213 -7.80 22.17 8.96
C LEU A 213 -6.36 21.87 8.54
N LEU A 214 -5.62 22.84 7.95
CA LEU A 214 -4.23 22.62 7.57
C LEU A 214 -3.32 22.42 8.80
N ASN A 215 -3.50 23.19 9.86
CA ASN A 215 -2.73 23.01 11.10
C ASN A 215 -3.07 21.70 11.80
N MET A 216 -4.34 21.29 11.79
CA MET A 216 -4.72 19.95 12.28
C MET A 216 -4.12 18.83 11.43
N LEU A 217 -4.10 18.98 10.10
CA LEU A 217 -3.47 18.00 9.20
C LEU A 217 -1.97 17.84 9.50
N ILE A 218 -1.25 18.95 9.69
CA ILE A 218 0.18 18.92 10.06
C ILE A 218 0.37 18.21 11.41
N ALA A 219 -0.44 18.55 12.41
CA ALA A 219 -0.36 17.93 13.73
C ALA A 219 -0.62 16.41 13.66
N MET A 220 -1.63 15.99 12.89
CA MET A 220 -1.96 14.57 12.68
C MET A 220 -0.84 13.83 11.94
N ILE A 221 -0.24 14.44 10.90
CA ILE A 221 0.89 13.84 10.18
C ILE A 221 2.08 13.63 11.12
N ASN A 222 2.40 14.60 11.98
CA ASN A 222 3.53 14.49 12.91
C ASN A 222 3.31 13.38 13.96
N SER A 223 2.11 13.31 14.54
CA SER A 223 1.79 12.24 15.51
C SER A 223 1.79 10.85 14.87
N SER A 224 1.19 10.73 13.67
CA SER A 224 1.17 9.47 12.92
C SER A 224 2.58 9.07 12.50
N PHE A 225 3.41 10.01 12.03
CA PHE A 225 4.80 9.72 11.64
C PHE A 225 5.62 9.17 12.79
N GLN A 226 5.50 9.74 14.00
CA GLN A 226 6.20 9.25 15.19
C GLN A 226 5.77 7.84 15.59
N GLU A 227 4.46 7.55 15.61
CA GLU A 227 3.93 6.21 15.91
C GLU A 227 4.42 5.17 14.89
N ILE A 228 4.51 5.54 13.62
CA ILE A 228 4.92 4.63 12.54
C ILE A 228 6.44 4.44 12.49
N GLU A 229 7.23 5.43 12.92
CA GLU A 229 8.69 5.38 12.88
C GLU A 229 9.26 4.27 13.77
N ASP A 230 8.64 4.02 14.93
CA ASP A 230 9.09 3.00 15.90
C ASP A 230 9.13 1.58 15.31
N ASP A 231 8.18 1.24 14.43
CA ASP A 231 8.09 -0.07 13.76
C ASP A 231 8.63 -0.06 12.31
N ALA A 232 9.00 1.11 11.77
CA ALA A 232 9.36 1.29 10.37
C ALA A 232 10.50 0.36 9.93
N ASP A 233 11.39 0.02 10.85
CA ASP A 233 12.59 -0.75 10.61
C ASP A 233 12.31 -2.23 10.30
N VAL A 234 11.36 -2.83 11.01
CA VAL A 234 10.91 -4.21 10.78
C VAL A 234 10.14 -4.29 9.46
N GLU A 235 9.31 -3.30 9.21
CA GLU A 235 8.45 -3.25 8.03
C GLU A 235 9.22 -2.94 6.75
N TRP A 236 10.21 -2.06 6.84
CA TRP A 236 11.15 -1.83 5.75
C TRP A 236 11.89 -3.12 5.40
N LYS A 237 12.39 -3.87 6.40
CA LYS A 237 13.05 -5.16 6.16
C LYS A 237 12.10 -6.16 5.51
N PHE A 238 10.82 -6.18 5.90
CA PHE A 238 9.79 -6.99 5.26
C PHE A 238 9.53 -6.57 3.79
N ALA A 239 9.34 -5.28 3.54
CA ALA A 239 9.12 -4.73 2.19
C ALA A 239 10.33 -4.98 1.28
N ARG A 240 11.55 -4.80 1.80
CA ARG A 240 12.80 -5.10 1.09
C ARG A 240 12.93 -6.59 0.77
N ALA A 241 12.55 -7.47 1.70
CA ALA A 241 12.52 -8.90 1.46
C ALA A 241 11.49 -9.29 0.39
N LYS A 242 10.29 -8.67 0.39
CA LYS A 242 9.28 -8.85 -0.67
C LYS A 242 9.83 -8.43 -2.04
N LEU A 243 10.51 -7.28 -2.11
CA LEU A 243 11.16 -6.81 -3.34
C LEU A 243 12.18 -7.84 -3.83
N TRP A 244 13.09 -8.31 -2.99
CA TRP A 244 14.09 -9.33 -3.38
C TRP A 244 13.46 -10.65 -3.77
N PHE A 245 12.42 -11.08 -3.08
CA PHE A 245 11.70 -12.32 -3.39
C PHE A 245 11.11 -12.30 -4.80
N SER A 246 10.63 -11.13 -5.27
CA SER A 246 10.12 -10.97 -6.64
C SER A 246 11.18 -11.23 -7.73
N TYR A 247 12.46 -11.15 -7.39
CA TYR A 247 13.57 -11.45 -8.31
C TYR A 247 14.09 -12.90 -8.19
N PHE A 248 13.70 -13.65 -7.15
CA PHE A 248 14.10 -15.06 -7.00
C PHE A 248 13.28 -16.00 -7.87
N GLU A 249 12.05 -15.63 -8.25
CA GLU A 249 11.22 -16.46 -9.12
C GLU A 249 11.76 -16.50 -10.57
N GLU A 250 11.98 -17.70 -11.09
CA GLU A 250 12.48 -17.93 -12.44
C GLU A 250 11.42 -17.49 -13.48
N GLY A 251 11.60 -16.30 -14.09
CA GLY A 251 10.69 -15.82 -15.14
C GLY A 251 10.92 -14.40 -15.69
N ARG A 252 11.72 -13.58 -14.99
CA ARG A 252 11.98 -12.16 -15.33
C ARG A 252 13.46 -11.86 -15.57
N THR A 253 14.14 -12.67 -16.38
CA THR A 253 15.60 -12.56 -16.58
C THR A 253 16.04 -11.37 -17.45
N LEU A 254 15.13 -10.74 -18.20
CA LEU A 254 15.46 -9.67 -19.14
C LEU A 254 14.78 -8.34 -18.75
N PRO A 255 15.54 -7.23 -18.63
CA PRO A 255 14.94 -5.92 -18.43
C PRO A 255 14.18 -5.49 -19.69
N VAL A 256 13.19 -4.60 -19.53
CA VAL A 256 12.60 -3.89 -20.69
C VAL A 256 13.70 -3.01 -21.30
N PRO A 257 13.97 -3.05 -22.62
CA PRO A 257 13.13 -3.55 -23.72
C PRO A 257 13.32 -5.03 -24.13
N PHE A 258 14.33 -5.72 -23.61
CA PHE A 258 14.72 -7.07 -24.06
C PHE A 258 13.72 -8.19 -23.71
N ASN A 259 12.75 -7.93 -22.83
CA ASN A 259 11.65 -8.86 -22.51
C ASN A 259 10.68 -9.12 -23.69
N LEU A 260 10.73 -8.34 -24.78
CA LEU A 260 9.90 -8.57 -25.96
C LEU A 260 10.42 -9.71 -26.86
N ILE A 261 11.72 -9.99 -26.84
CA ILE A 261 12.29 -11.08 -27.62
C ILE A 261 11.93 -12.37 -26.88
N PRO A 262 11.05 -13.21 -27.43
CA PRO A 262 10.67 -14.44 -26.75
C PRO A 262 11.91 -15.33 -26.67
N SER A 263 12.11 -15.97 -25.51
CA SER A 263 13.24 -16.89 -25.37
C SER A 263 13.11 -18.01 -26.42
N PRO A 264 14.20 -18.45 -27.05
CA PRO A 264 14.15 -19.49 -28.08
C PRO A 264 13.40 -20.75 -27.61
N LYS A 265 13.48 -21.09 -26.31
CA LYS A 265 12.73 -22.17 -25.67
C LYS A 265 11.20 -21.94 -25.68
N SER A 266 10.75 -20.71 -25.45
CA SER A 266 9.32 -20.35 -25.50
C SER A 266 8.78 -20.40 -26.91
N ILE A 267 9.57 -20.02 -27.92
CA ILE A 267 9.17 -20.12 -29.34
C ILE A 267 9.03 -21.59 -29.73
N VAL A 268 10.00 -22.44 -29.37
CA VAL A 268 9.95 -23.88 -29.64
C VAL A 268 8.73 -24.54 -28.97
N SER A 269 8.47 -24.21 -27.70
CA SER A 269 7.28 -24.72 -26.99
C SER A 269 5.96 -24.21 -27.59
N MET A 270 5.90 -22.94 -28.01
CA MET A 270 4.71 -22.37 -28.65
C MET A 270 4.46 -23.00 -30.02
N VAL A 271 5.50 -23.25 -30.82
CA VAL A 271 5.39 -23.92 -32.13
C VAL A 271 5.01 -25.39 -31.97
N LEU A 272 5.57 -26.10 -30.98
CA LEU A 272 5.15 -27.47 -30.63
C LEU A 272 3.69 -27.51 -30.17
N GLY A 273 3.27 -26.59 -29.30
CA GLY A 273 1.88 -26.50 -28.85
C GLY A 273 0.89 -26.11 -29.95
N LEU A 274 1.29 -25.22 -30.87
CA LEU A 274 0.49 -24.87 -32.05
C LEU A 274 0.40 -26.06 -33.01
N ARG A 275 1.52 -26.76 -33.23
CA ARG A 275 1.55 -28.00 -34.02
C ARG A 275 0.63 -29.05 -33.42
N ASP A 276 0.66 -29.26 -32.12
CA ASP A 276 -0.20 -30.24 -31.45
C ASP A 276 -1.68 -29.85 -31.51
N ARG A 277 -2.02 -28.55 -31.39
CA ARG A 277 -3.40 -28.08 -31.55
C ARG A 277 -3.90 -28.13 -32.99
N VAL A 278 -3.03 -27.86 -33.97
CA VAL A 278 -3.34 -28.01 -35.40
C VAL A 278 -3.46 -29.49 -35.77
N LEU A 279 -2.60 -30.37 -35.24
CA LEU A 279 -2.71 -31.81 -35.43
C LEU A 279 -4.00 -32.37 -34.83
N LEU A 280 -4.43 -31.83 -33.68
CA LEU A 280 -5.72 -32.15 -33.04
C LEU A 280 -6.94 -31.59 -33.79
N ALA A 281 -6.78 -30.48 -34.50
CA ALA A 281 -7.84 -29.89 -35.32
C ALA A 281 -7.97 -30.61 -36.69
N VAL A 282 -6.85 -31.11 -37.24
CA VAL A 282 -6.81 -31.84 -38.52
C VAL A 282 -7.18 -33.31 -38.37
N ASN A 283 -6.76 -33.98 -37.29
CA ASN A 283 -7.21 -35.33 -36.97
C ASN A 283 -8.47 -35.25 -36.10
N GLY A 284 -9.62 -35.19 -36.77
CA GLY A 284 -10.94 -35.26 -36.13
C GLY A 284 -11.01 -36.35 -35.06
N CYS A 285 -11.44 -35.93 -33.86
CA CYS A 285 -11.91 -36.74 -32.73
C CYS A 285 -11.50 -38.22 -32.69
N ARG A 286 -10.33 -38.50 -32.11
CA ARG A 286 -10.13 -39.73 -31.35
C ARG A 286 -9.16 -39.47 -30.19
N ARG A 287 -9.64 -38.85 -29.12
CA ARG A 287 -8.96 -38.92 -27.82
C ARG A 287 -9.48 -40.16 -27.11
N ASP A 288 -8.79 -41.26 -27.37
CA ASP A 288 -8.69 -42.33 -26.41
C ASP A 288 -7.70 -41.91 -25.30
N VAL A 289 -7.97 -42.45 -24.13
CA VAL A 289 -7.39 -42.17 -22.82
C VAL A 289 -5.88 -42.49 -22.83
N ARG A 290 -5.03 -41.53 -23.20
CA ARG A 290 -3.57 -41.70 -23.17
C ARG A 290 -2.77 -40.46 -22.76
N GLY A 291 -3.42 -39.50 -22.10
CA GLY A 291 -2.78 -38.34 -21.47
C GLY A 291 -2.67 -38.44 -19.94
N ASP A 292 -3.41 -39.36 -19.32
CA ASP A 292 -3.47 -39.50 -17.86
C ASP A 292 -2.42 -40.49 -17.31
N THR A 293 -1.60 -41.08 -18.18
CA THR A 293 -0.53 -42.01 -17.78
C THR A 293 0.78 -41.27 -17.45
N GLU A 294 1.15 -40.20 -18.19
CA GLU A 294 2.42 -39.48 -17.95
C GLU A 294 2.35 -38.51 -16.75
N LEU A 295 1.16 -37.98 -16.44
CA LEU A 295 0.95 -37.16 -15.23
C LEU A 295 0.89 -38.01 -13.96
N ASN A 296 0.59 -39.30 -14.09
CA ASN A 296 0.72 -40.27 -13.00
C ASN A 296 2.15 -40.74 -12.78
N GLU A 297 3.02 -40.76 -13.80
CA GLU A 297 4.44 -41.14 -13.61
C GLU A 297 5.27 -40.01 -12.98
N LEU A 298 4.95 -38.73 -13.24
CA LEU A 298 5.60 -37.61 -12.53
C LEU A 298 5.04 -37.39 -11.11
N GLY A 299 3.79 -37.77 -10.86
CA GLY A 299 3.19 -37.83 -9.52
C GLY A 299 3.68 -39.02 -8.68
N GLN A 300 4.06 -40.13 -9.33
CA GLN A 300 4.60 -41.32 -8.64
C GLN A 300 6.10 -41.24 -8.35
N SER A 301 6.87 -40.42 -9.08
CA SER A 301 8.31 -40.23 -8.79
C SER A 301 8.57 -39.41 -7.51
N LYS A 302 7.64 -38.55 -7.08
CA LYS A 302 7.74 -37.85 -5.77
C LYS A 302 7.07 -38.60 -4.61
N ASN A 303 6.17 -39.54 -4.89
CA ASN A 303 5.53 -40.37 -3.85
C ASN A 303 6.37 -41.59 -3.43
N SER A 304 7.50 -41.86 -4.09
CA SER A 304 8.40 -42.99 -3.76
C SER A 304 9.50 -42.66 -2.75
N SER A 305 9.48 -41.47 -2.11
CA SER A 305 10.40 -41.12 -1.01
C SER A 305 9.72 -40.79 0.33
N ALA A 306 8.38 -40.84 0.41
CA ALA A 306 7.66 -40.89 1.68
C ALA A 306 7.59 -42.34 2.21
N ARG A 307 8.73 -43.04 2.25
CA ARG A 307 8.87 -44.17 3.16
C ARG A 307 8.70 -43.59 4.56
N SER A 308 7.71 -44.07 5.29
CA SER A 308 7.52 -43.89 6.72
C SER A 308 8.79 -44.34 7.47
N SER A 309 9.78 -43.46 7.52
CA SER A 309 10.97 -43.62 8.35
C SER A 309 10.53 -43.53 9.81
N PRO A 310 10.87 -44.52 10.67
CA PRO A 310 10.66 -44.43 12.12
C PRO A 310 11.42 -43.27 12.77
N TYR A 311 12.37 -42.68 12.04
CA TYR A 311 13.18 -41.58 12.51
C TYR A 311 12.50 -40.26 12.17
N PRO A 312 12.33 -39.37 13.16
CA PRO A 312 11.77 -38.05 12.91
C PRO A 312 12.63 -37.34 11.88
N SER A 313 11.97 -36.69 10.92
CA SER A 313 12.65 -35.94 9.88
C SER A 313 13.60 -34.91 10.50
N ARG A 314 14.67 -34.55 9.79
CA ARG A 314 15.61 -33.52 10.27
C ARG A 314 14.87 -32.23 10.67
N TYR A 315 13.82 -31.90 9.94
CA TYR A 315 12.89 -30.81 10.25
C TYR A 315 12.22 -30.99 11.62
N GLN A 316 11.61 -32.15 11.90
CA GLN A 316 10.98 -32.43 13.20
C GLN A 316 11.99 -32.38 14.36
N LYS A 317 13.22 -32.86 14.17
CA LYS A 317 14.28 -32.75 15.19
C LYS A 317 14.64 -31.29 15.48
N ILE A 318 14.77 -30.46 14.44
CA ILE A 318 15.05 -29.03 14.58
C ILE A 318 13.87 -28.33 15.26
N MET A 319 12.64 -28.61 14.83
CA MET A 319 11.43 -28.03 15.40
C MET A 319 11.30 -28.35 16.90
N LYS A 320 11.52 -29.60 17.31
CA LYS A 320 11.54 -29.99 18.74
C LYS A 320 12.59 -29.21 19.53
N ARG A 321 13.79 -28.97 18.97
CA ARG A 321 14.84 -28.17 19.63
C ARG A 321 14.45 -26.69 19.74
N LEU A 322 13.87 -26.12 18.69
CA LEU A 322 13.41 -24.73 18.67
C LEU A 322 12.29 -24.50 19.69
N ILE A 323 11.28 -25.38 19.71
CA ILE A 323 10.17 -25.33 20.68
C ILE A 323 10.72 -25.45 22.10
N LYS A 324 11.61 -26.41 22.37
CA LYS A 324 12.22 -26.54 23.71
C LYS A 324 12.97 -25.27 24.13
N ARG A 325 13.75 -24.67 23.23
CA ARG A 325 14.49 -23.43 23.51
C ARG A 325 13.55 -22.25 23.75
N TYR A 326 12.48 -22.16 22.97
CA TYR A 326 11.47 -21.12 23.11
C TYR A 326 10.72 -21.24 24.44
N ILE A 327 10.26 -22.44 24.83
CA ILE A 327 9.56 -22.66 26.10
C ILE A 327 10.47 -22.31 27.28
N LEU A 328 11.72 -22.81 27.28
CA LEU A 328 12.67 -22.50 28.35
C LEU A 328 12.93 -21.00 28.46
N LYS A 329 13.13 -20.32 27.33
CA LYS A 329 13.31 -18.87 27.32
C LYS A 329 12.06 -18.14 27.82
N ALA A 330 10.87 -18.52 27.38
CA ALA A 330 9.62 -17.91 27.80
C ALA A 330 9.34 -18.10 29.30
N GLN A 331 9.75 -19.24 29.88
CA GLN A 331 9.70 -19.48 31.32
C GLN A 331 10.68 -18.56 32.06
N THR A 332 11.93 -18.48 31.60
CA THR A 332 12.93 -17.58 32.20
C THR A 332 12.54 -16.11 32.09
N ASP A 333 12.04 -15.66 30.94
CA ASP A 333 11.60 -14.28 30.75
C ASP A 333 10.43 -13.94 31.70
N LYS A 334 9.50 -14.89 31.91
CA LYS A 334 8.39 -14.75 32.87
C LYS A 334 8.84 -14.76 34.33
N GLU A 335 9.86 -15.54 34.68
CA GLU A 335 10.49 -15.53 36.01
C GLU A 335 11.33 -14.26 36.24
N SER A 336 11.77 -13.59 35.17
CA SER A 336 12.51 -12.33 35.26
C SER A 336 11.62 -11.08 35.30
N ASP A 337 10.35 -11.20 34.90
CA ASP A 337 9.35 -10.16 35.11
C ASP A 337 9.04 -10.03 36.62
N GLU A 338 8.71 -8.80 37.04
CA GLU A 338 8.65 -8.36 38.44
C GLU A 338 8.09 -9.38 39.45
N VAL A 339 8.74 -9.44 40.62
CA VAL A 339 8.38 -10.33 41.75
C VAL A 339 6.89 -10.26 42.03
N ASN A 340 6.22 -11.40 41.85
CA ASN A 340 4.78 -11.47 41.96
C ASN A 340 4.35 -11.36 43.44
N GLU A 341 3.34 -10.55 43.74
CA GLU A 341 2.78 -10.42 45.10
C GLU A 341 2.30 -11.78 45.64
N GLY A 342 1.95 -12.71 44.74
CA GLY A 342 1.63 -14.10 45.06
C GLY A 342 2.82 -14.89 45.64
N GLU A 343 4.03 -14.72 45.09
CA GLU A 343 5.25 -15.37 45.60
C GLU A 343 5.60 -14.82 47.00
N LEU A 344 5.37 -13.53 47.22
CA LEU A 344 5.55 -12.92 48.55
C LEU A 344 4.57 -13.50 49.58
N LYS A 345 3.33 -13.79 49.16
CA LYS A 345 2.31 -14.44 50.00
C LYS A 345 2.64 -15.89 50.29
N GLU A 346 3.17 -16.62 49.31
CA GLU A 346 3.65 -17.99 49.47
C GLU A 346 4.83 -18.05 50.46
N ILE A 347 5.85 -17.20 50.28
CA ILE A 347 6.98 -17.10 51.22
C ILE A 347 6.50 -16.71 52.63
N LYS A 348 5.54 -15.78 52.74
CA LYS A 348 4.97 -15.40 54.05
C LYS A 348 4.24 -16.58 54.70
N GLN A 349 3.53 -17.39 53.91
CA GLN A 349 2.85 -18.57 54.39
C GLN A 349 3.85 -19.65 54.84
N ASP A 350 4.92 -19.87 54.08
CA ASP A 350 6.00 -20.81 54.43
C ASP A 350 6.72 -20.39 55.71
N ILE A 351 7.05 -19.09 55.86
CA ILE A 351 7.64 -18.56 57.10
C ILE A 351 6.68 -18.73 58.27
N SER A 352 5.38 -18.52 58.05
CA SER A 352 4.37 -18.70 59.10
C SER A 352 4.24 -20.17 59.51
N SER A 353 4.24 -21.08 58.54
CA SER A 353 4.20 -22.52 58.77
C SER A 353 5.43 -22.98 59.55
N LEU A 354 6.63 -22.60 59.10
CA LEU A 354 7.90 -22.93 59.76
C LEU A 354 7.94 -22.39 61.20
N ARG A 355 7.41 -21.18 61.44
CA ARG A 355 7.32 -20.60 62.78
C ARG A 355 6.45 -21.46 63.71
N TYR A 356 5.31 -21.95 63.23
CA TYR A 356 4.44 -22.80 64.05
C TYR A 356 5.09 -24.16 64.33
N GLU A 357 5.73 -24.77 63.34
CA GLU A 357 6.42 -26.05 63.48
C GLU A 357 7.56 -25.96 64.51
N LEU A 358 8.38 -24.91 64.47
CA LEU A 358 9.45 -24.68 65.45
C LEU A 358 8.92 -24.37 66.86
N LEU A 359 7.78 -23.69 66.97
CA LEU A 359 7.16 -23.42 68.27
C LEU A 359 6.59 -24.69 68.89
N GLU A 360 5.98 -25.54 68.07
CA GLU A 360 5.46 -26.84 68.48
C GLU A 360 6.59 -27.76 68.92
N GLU A 361 7.67 -27.88 68.15
CA GLU A 361 8.86 -28.65 68.51
C GLU A 361 9.49 -28.12 69.81
N LYS A 362 9.63 -26.80 69.97
CA LYS A 362 10.11 -26.20 71.22
C LYS A 362 9.20 -26.53 72.40
N SER A 363 7.88 -26.50 72.20
CA SER A 363 6.92 -26.82 73.27
C SER A 363 7.01 -28.29 73.69
N HIS A 364 7.12 -29.20 72.72
CA HIS A 364 7.29 -30.63 72.96
C HIS A 364 8.60 -30.92 73.69
N ASN A 365 9.71 -30.33 73.25
CA ASN A 365 11.01 -30.45 73.92
C ASN A 365 10.99 -29.90 75.35
N MET A 366 10.18 -28.87 75.62
CA MET A 366 10.04 -28.29 76.96
C MET A 366 9.17 -29.15 77.87
N GLU A 367 8.11 -29.78 77.34
CA GLU A 367 7.31 -30.78 78.06
C GLU A 367 8.14 -32.02 78.40
N GLU A 368 8.94 -32.53 77.46
CA GLU A 368 9.87 -33.64 77.72
C GLU A 368 10.90 -33.26 78.79
N LEU A 369 11.47 -32.05 78.71
CA LEU A 369 12.41 -31.56 79.73
C LEU A 369 11.74 -31.44 81.11
N ALA A 370 10.50 -30.93 81.17
CA ALA A 370 9.74 -30.81 82.41
C ALA A 370 9.42 -32.19 83.02
N GLU A 371 9.04 -33.16 82.18
CA GLU A 371 8.80 -34.54 82.59
C GLU A 371 10.07 -35.22 83.09
N LEU A 372 11.21 -34.98 82.44
CA LEU A 372 12.53 -35.44 82.91
C LEU A 372 12.92 -34.81 84.24
N ILE A 373 12.72 -33.50 84.43
CA ILE A 373 12.98 -32.80 85.69
C ILE A 373 12.07 -33.34 86.80
N ARG A 374 10.78 -33.58 86.52
CA ARG A 374 9.83 -34.18 87.47
C ARG A 374 10.29 -35.56 87.91
N ARG A 375 10.68 -36.43 86.97
CA ARG A 375 11.22 -37.76 87.27
C ARG A 375 12.52 -37.71 88.08
N LEU A 376 13.39 -36.73 87.80
CA LEU A 376 14.59 -36.48 88.60
C LEU A 376 14.24 -36.02 90.02
N GLY A 377 13.28 -35.10 90.16
CA GLY A 377 12.77 -34.64 91.45
C GLY A 377 12.14 -35.76 92.28
N GLU A 378 11.38 -36.65 91.66
CA GLU A 378 10.82 -37.85 92.31
C GLU A 378 11.93 -38.82 92.74
N LYS A 379 12.96 -39.05 91.91
CA LYS A 379 14.12 -39.86 92.28
C LYS A 379 14.96 -39.26 93.40
N VAL A 380 15.13 -37.94 93.43
CA VAL A 380 15.87 -37.24 94.50
C VAL A 380 15.06 -37.23 95.80
N SER A 381 13.74 -37.12 95.72
CA SER A 381 12.83 -37.20 96.89
C SER A 381 12.72 -38.61 97.46
N ALA A 382 13.02 -39.64 96.65
CA ALA A 382 13.08 -41.04 97.06
C ALA A 382 14.42 -41.44 97.71
N VAL A 383 15.39 -40.52 97.85
CA VAL A 383 16.61 -40.76 98.63
C VAL A 383 16.28 -40.61 100.12
N PRO A 384 16.43 -41.65 100.96
CA PRO A 384 16.13 -41.53 102.38
C PRO A 384 17.14 -40.61 103.06
N LYS A 385 16.64 -39.65 103.86
CA LYS A 385 17.48 -38.92 104.82
C LYS A 385 17.95 -39.90 105.89
N HIS A 386 19.16 -40.44 105.72
CA HIS A 386 19.87 -41.09 106.81
C HIS A 386 20.49 -40.02 107.72
N GLN A 387 19.98 -40.01 108.94
CA GLN A 387 20.57 -39.40 110.13
C GLN A 387 21.62 -40.35 110.71
#